data_AF-A0A8J6NLN6-F1
#
_entry.id   AF-A0A8J6NLN6-F1
#
_cell.length_a   1.000
_cell.length_b   1.000
_cell.length_c   1.000
_cell.angle_alpha   90.00
_cell.angle_beta   90.00
_cell.angle_gamma   90.00
#
_symmetry.space_group_name_H-M   'P 1'
#
loop_
_entity.id
_entity.type
_entity.pdbx_description
1 polymer ?
#
loop_
_entity_poly.entity_id
_entity_poly.type
_entity_poly.pdbx_seq_one_letter_code
_entity_poly.pdbx_strand_id
1 'polypeptide(L)'
;MTTSTLRTSPPVTISAHATGPHPEVTRLLAAAVVNRQFRFLLLNDPVQALKMGYQGEKFAFTKHERDLISSINAKSLSELAGQLISSLGISAYSDLYKNKTAIRRVFKTV
;
A
#
# COMPACT_ATOMS: atom_id res chain seq x y z
N MET A 1 25.13 16.69 -39.92
CA MET A 1 24.21 17.19 -38.88
C MET A 1 24.01 16.07 -37.87
N THR A 2 24.37 16.29 -36.61
CA THR A 2 24.50 15.26 -35.56
C THR A 2 23.13 14.83 -35.03
N THR A 3 22.84 13.54 -35.10
CA THR A 3 21.67 12.90 -34.50
C THR A 3 21.89 12.73 -32.99
N SER A 4 21.24 13.59 -32.20
CA SER A 4 21.27 13.50 -30.73
C SER A 4 20.33 12.38 -30.28
N THR A 5 20.92 11.22 -29.97
CA THR A 5 20.22 10.10 -29.33
C THR A 5 20.14 10.39 -27.83
N LEU A 6 18.99 10.91 -27.40
CA LEU A 6 18.65 11.09 -25.99
C LEU A 6 18.65 9.71 -25.31
N ARG A 7 19.64 9.51 -24.44
CA ARG A 7 19.79 8.32 -23.61
C ARG A 7 18.50 8.06 -22.84
N THR A 8 17.86 6.94 -23.18
CA THR A 8 16.82 6.28 -22.42
C THR A 8 17.36 5.94 -21.04
N SER A 9 17.11 6.80 -20.05
CA SER A 9 17.16 6.39 -18.66
C SER A 9 15.98 5.45 -18.43
N PRO A 10 16.18 4.18 -18.02
CA PRO A 10 15.07 3.37 -17.56
C PRO A 10 14.38 4.11 -16.41
N PRO A 11 13.04 4.16 -16.35
CA PRO A 11 12.36 4.70 -15.20
C PRO A 11 12.89 3.94 -13.98
N VAL A 12 13.41 4.69 -13.00
CA VAL A 12 13.79 4.11 -11.71
C VAL A 12 12.49 3.67 -11.07
N THR A 13 12.09 2.43 -11.34
CA THR A 13 10.99 1.78 -10.63
C THR A 13 11.51 1.53 -9.23
N ILE A 14 11.26 2.48 -8.32
CA ILE A 14 11.42 2.24 -6.90
C ILE A 14 10.32 1.23 -6.53
N SER A 15 10.61 -0.05 -6.74
CA SER A 15 9.88 -1.17 -6.16
C SER A 15 10.16 -1.12 -4.67
N ALA A 16 9.52 -0.17 -3.99
CA ALA A 16 9.47 -0.11 -2.54
C ALA A 16 8.68 -1.35 -2.09
N HIS A 17 9.38 -2.48 -1.99
CA HIS A 17 8.91 -3.66 -1.30
C HIS A 17 8.90 -3.35 0.20
N ALA A 18 7.98 -2.48 0.62
CA ALA A 18 7.56 -2.40 2.00
C ALA A 18 7.06 -3.79 2.37
N THR A 19 7.85 -4.52 3.14
CA THR A 19 7.58 -5.88 3.64
C THR A 19 6.50 -5.83 4.74
N GLY A 20 5.39 -5.16 4.46
CA GLY A 20 4.21 -5.05 5.32
C GLY A 20 2.99 -5.68 4.61
N PRO A 21 1.93 -6.03 5.36
CA PRO A 21 0.82 -6.83 4.82
C PRO A 21 0.05 -6.14 3.68
N HIS A 22 0.19 -4.81 3.51
CA HIS A 22 -0.33 -4.06 2.38
C HIS A 22 0.69 -3.02 1.89
N PRO A 23 1.49 -3.33 0.85
CA PRO A 23 2.49 -2.39 0.32
C PRO A 23 1.84 -1.10 -0.19
N GLU A 24 0.61 -1.17 -0.74
CA GLU A 24 -0.14 -0.02 -1.23
C GLU A 24 -0.55 0.95 -0.11
N VAL A 25 -0.91 0.44 1.08
CA VAL A 25 -1.24 1.29 2.24
C VAL A 25 0.02 2.01 2.73
N THR A 26 1.15 1.29 2.79
CA THR A 26 2.43 1.90 3.17
C THR A 26 2.83 2.98 2.16
N ARG A 27 2.65 2.71 0.86
CA ARG A 27 2.92 3.66 -0.22
C ARG A 27 2.02 4.88 -0.15
N LEU A 28 0.72 4.69 0.12
CA LEU A 28 -0.25 5.76 0.31
C LEU A 28 0.11 6.66 1.50
N LEU A 29 0.40 6.05 2.65
CA LEU A 29 0.81 6.77 3.85
C LEU A 29 2.15 7.49 3.63
N ALA A 30 3.13 6.83 3.02
CA ALA A 30 4.42 7.44 2.69
C ALA A 30 4.21 8.67 1.80
N ALA A 31 3.46 8.56 0.70
CA ALA A 31 3.11 9.67 -0.17
C ALA A 31 2.49 10.86 0.59
N ALA A 32 1.57 10.56 1.53
CA ALA A 32 0.95 11.56 2.38
C ALA A 32 1.89 12.15 3.46
N VAL A 33 2.93 11.43 3.88
CA VAL A 33 3.99 11.98 4.75
C VAL A 33 4.87 12.95 3.95
N VAL A 34 5.31 12.57 2.75
CA VAL A 34 6.27 13.38 1.96
C VAL A 34 5.60 14.59 1.32
N ASN A 35 4.33 14.48 0.90
CA ASN A 35 3.63 15.52 0.18
C ASN A 35 2.40 16.02 0.96
N ARG A 36 2.50 17.25 1.48
CA ARG A 36 1.43 17.90 2.25
C ARG A 36 0.19 18.24 1.42
N GLN A 37 0.35 18.55 0.13
CA GLN A 37 -0.78 18.83 -0.76
C GLN A 37 -1.57 17.55 -1.03
N PHE A 38 -0.87 16.46 -1.33
CA PHE A 38 -1.47 15.13 -1.47
C PHE A 38 -2.15 14.70 -0.16
N ARG A 39 -1.52 14.93 0.99
CA ARG A 39 -2.13 14.66 2.31
C ARG A 39 -3.43 15.40 2.51
N PHE A 40 -3.46 16.70 2.19
CA PHE A 40 -4.68 17.51 2.31
C PHE A 40 -5.77 16.98 1.38
N LEU A 41 -5.43 16.65 0.13
CA LEU A 41 -6.35 16.03 -0.81
C LEU A 41 -6.88 14.68 -0.29
N LEU A 42 -6.00 13.82 0.24
CA LEU A 42 -6.36 12.50 0.76
C LEU A 42 -7.30 12.57 1.97
N LEU A 43 -7.12 13.57 2.85
CA LEU A 43 -7.99 13.79 4.02
C LEU A 43 -9.33 14.44 3.66
N ASN A 44 -9.37 15.26 2.61
CA ASN A 44 -10.59 15.97 2.20
C ASN A 44 -11.43 15.17 1.20
N ASP A 45 -10.79 14.53 0.23
CA ASP A 45 -11.40 13.68 -0.79
C ASP A 45 -10.51 12.45 -1.09
N PRO A 46 -10.65 11.37 -0.30
CA PRO A 46 -9.86 10.16 -0.49
C PRO A 46 -10.12 9.50 -1.86
N VAL A 47 -11.33 9.60 -2.41
CA VAL A 47 -11.67 9.03 -3.72
C VAL A 47 -10.88 9.72 -4.82
N GLN A 48 -10.83 11.05 -4.79
CA GLN A 48 -10.08 11.84 -5.76
C GLN A 48 -8.57 11.61 -5.61
N ALA A 49 -8.05 11.55 -4.39
CA ALA A 49 -6.63 11.25 -4.14
C ALA A 49 -6.22 9.89 -4.72
N LEU A 50 -7.05 8.86 -4.55
CA LEU A 50 -6.81 7.53 -5.13
C LEU A 50 -6.89 7.52 -6.66
N LYS A 51 -7.82 8.27 -7.25
CA LYS A 51 -7.97 8.40 -8.72
C LYS A 51 -6.80 9.14 -9.35
N MET A 52 -6.35 10.22 -8.72
CA MET A 52 -5.23 11.03 -9.19
C MET A 52 -3.91 10.26 -9.05
N GLY A 53 -3.80 9.45 -8.00
CA GLY A 53 -2.58 8.74 -7.67
C GLY A 53 -1.50 9.68 -7.13
N TYR A 54 -0.26 9.20 -7.13
CA TYR A 54 0.91 9.93 -6.66
C TYR A 54 2.05 9.82 -7.68
N GLN A 55 2.61 10.96 -8.08
CA GLN A 55 3.70 11.05 -9.08
C GLN A 55 3.41 10.32 -10.42
N GLY A 56 2.16 10.30 -10.84
CA GLY A 56 1.75 9.65 -12.10
C GLY A 56 1.48 8.14 -11.97
N GLU A 57 1.68 7.56 -10.79
CA GLU A 57 1.32 6.18 -10.48
C GLU A 57 0.01 6.13 -9.68
N LYS A 58 -0.85 5.18 -10.01
CA LYS A 58 -2.08 4.92 -9.24
C LYS A 58 -1.84 3.82 -8.22
N PHE A 59 -2.53 3.90 -7.09
CA PHE A 59 -2.49 2.85 -6.09
C PHE A 59 -3.28 1.62 -6.53
N ALA A 60 -2.71 0.44 -6.33
CA ALA A 60 -3.26 -0.84 -6.72
C ALA A 60 -4.21 -1.41 -5.65
N PHE A 61 -5.23 -0.63 -5.28
CA PHE A 61 -6.29 -1.10 -4.37
C PHE A 61 -7.40 -1.84 -5.12
N THR A 62 -7.90 -2.92 -4.53
CA THR A 62 -9.14 -3.58 -4.96
C THR A 62 -10.34 -2.65 -4.76
N LYS A 63 -11.47 -2.96 -5.41
CA LYS A 63 -12.69 -2.16 -5.26
C LYS A 63 -13.13 -2.06 -3.80
N HIS A 64 -13.08 -3.17 -3.07
CA HIS A 64 -13.44 -3.22 -1.66
C HIS A 64 -12.53 -2.35 -0.80
N GLU A 65 -11.21 -2.40 -1.01
CA GLU A 65 -10.27 -1.55 -0.28
C GLU A 65 -10.49 -0.07 -0.59
N ARG A 66 -10.80 0.30 -1.84
CA ARG A 66 -11.14 1.68 -2.20
C ARG A 66 -12.40 2.15 -1.49
N ASP A 67 -13.43 1.31 -1.42
CA ASP A 67 -14.68 1.64 -0.73
C ASP A 67 -14.42 1.84 0.77
N LEU A 68 -13.60 0.99 1.39
CA LEU A 68 -13.16 1.16 2.79
C LEU A 68 -12.38 2.47 3.00
N ILE A 69 -11.39 2.76 2.14
CA ILE A 69 -10.63 4.02 2.21
C ILE A 69 -11.54 5.23 2.03
N SER A 70 -12.58 5.12 1.20
CA SER A 70 -13.55 6.19 0.96
C SER A 70 -14.52 6.38 2.13
N SER A 71 -14.77 5.33 2.92
CA SER A 71 -15.58 5.40 4.15
C SER A 71 -14.82 5.93 5.36
N ILE A 72 -13.48 5.99 5.29
CA ILE A 72 -12.63 6.53 6.35
C ILE A 72 -12.70 8.05 6.35
N ASN A 73 -13.15 8.62 7.46
CA ASN A 73 -13.14 10.06 7.69
C ASN A 73 -12.13 10.36 8.81
N ALA A 74 -10.93 10.76 8.42
CA ALA A 74 -9.86 11.07 9.35
C ALA A 74 -9.49 12.55 9.26
N LYS A 75 -9.21 13.17 10.42
CA LYS A 75 -8.78 14.58 10.50
C LYS A 75 -7.25 14.71 10.45
N SER A 76 -6.55 13.60 10.63
CA SER A 76 -5.09 13.55 10.66
C SER A 76 -4.55 12.28 9.99
N LEU A 77 -3.28 12.33 9.57
CA LEU A 77 -2.64 11.19 8.92
C LEU A 77 -2.48 9.99 9.87
N SER A 78 -2.23 10.23 11.16
CA SER A 78 -2.15 9.18 12.18
C SER A 78 -3.48 8.47 12.38
N GLU A 79 -4.58 9.24 12.40
CA GLU A 79 -5.94 8.69 12.49
C GLU A 79 -6.31 7.90 11.23
N LEU A 80 -5.96 8.43 10.06
CA LEU A 80 -6.14 7.74 8.78
C LEU A 80 -5.38 6.40 8.80
N ALA A 81 -4.11 6.39 9.20
CA ALA A 81 -3.30 5.19 9.28
C ALA A 81 -3.93 4.15 10.24
N GLY A 82 -4.35 4.58 11.42
CA GLY A 82 -5.00 3.70 12.40
C GLY A 82 -6.33 3.11 11.89
N GLN A 83 -7.16 3.92 11.24
CA GLN A 83 -8.41 3.46 10.64
C GLN A 83 -8.15 2.53 9.44
N LEU A 84 -7.14 2.79 8.61
CA LEU A 84 -6.75 1.86 7.55
C LEU A 84 -6.31 0.52 8.11
N ILE A 85 -5.41 0.51 9.08
CA ILE A 85 -4.92 -0.71 9.73
C ILE A 85 -6.07 -1.52 10.33
N SER A 86 -7.03 -0.83 10.97
CA SER A 86 -8.19 -1.46 11.59
C SER A 86 -9.19 -1.99 10.55
N SER A 87 -9.55 -1.18 9.54
CA SER A 87 -10.55 -1.51 8.52
C SER A 87 -10.07 -2.55 7.51
N LEU A 88 -8.80 -2.51 7.13
CA LEU A 88 -8.19 -3.50 6.23
C LEU A 88 -7.80 -4.79 6.97
N GLY A 89 -8.00 -4.86 8.30
CA GLY A 89 -7.60 -6.01 9.08
C GLY A 89 -6.11 -6.29 8.95
N ILE A 90 -5.29 -5.23 8.91
CA ILE A 90 -3.82 -5.30 8.95
C ILE A 90 -3.40 -5.66 10.38
N SER A 91 -3.96 -6.76 10.91
CA SER A 91 -3.34 -7.50 12.00
C SER A 91 -1.99 -7.93 11.46
N ALA A 92 -0.92 -7.64 12.20
CA ALA A 92 0.44 -8.01 11.83
C ALA A 92 0.54 -9.54 11.63
N TYR A 93 0.24 -10.01 10.41
CA TYR A 93 0.57 -11.30 9.82
C TYR A 93 0.64 -12.51 10.79
N SER A 94 -0.35 -12.70 11.67
CA SER A 94 -0.40 -13.86 12.59
C SER A 94 -1.23 -15.03 12.06
N ASP A 95 -2.23 -14.79 11.21
CA ASP A 95 -3.17 -15.85 10.80
C ASP A 95 -2.67 -16.71 9.63
N LEU A 96 -1.80 -16.19 8.77
CA LEU A 96 -1.24 -16.95 7.64
C LEU A 96 -0.06 -17.86 7.99
N TYR A 97 0.45 -17.82 9.23
CA TYR A 97 1.44 -18.79 9.73
C TYR A 97 0.86 -19.82 10.71
N LYS A 98 -0.45 -19.81 10.99
CA LYS A 98 -1.05 -20.79 11.92
C LYS A 98 -1.30 -22.17 11.30
N ASN A 99 -1.13 -22.33 9.98
CA ASN A 99 -1.49 -23.56 9.27
C ASN A 99 -0.35 -24.26 8.50
N LYS A 100 0.92 -23.91 8.78
CA LYS A 100 2.10 -24.56 8.13
C LYS A 100 3.14 -25.10 9.11
N THR A 101 2.70 -25.65 10.23
CA THR A 101 3.53 -26.52 11.09
C THR A 101 2.76 -27.72 11.61
N ALA A 102 1.93 -28.34 10.76
CA ALA A 102 1.63 -29.76 10.94
C ALA A 102 2.84 -30.54 10.40
N ILE A 103 3.94 -30.59 11.16
CA ILE A 103 4.99 -31.58 10.93
C ILE A 103 4.37 -32.92 11.31
N ARG A 104 3.73 -33.57 10.34
CA ARG A 104 3.27 -34.95 10.47
C ARG A 104 4.52 -35.80 10.64
N ARG A 105 4.89 -36.05 11.91
CA ARG A 105 5.87 -37.06 12.30
C ARG A 105 5.35 -38.40 11.79
N VAL A 106 5.80 -38.80 10.60
CA VAL A 106 5.60 -40.17 10.09
C VAL A 106 6.58 -41.03 10.87
N PHE A 107 6.16 -41.49 12.05
CA PHE A 107 6.83 -42.62 12.68
C PHE A 107 6.52 -43.84 11.82
N LYS A 108 7.49 -44.22 11.00
CA LYS A 108 7.50 -45.50 10.31
C LYS A 108 7.88 -46.54 11.36
N THR A 109 6.89 -47.25 11.88
CA THR A 109 7.12 -48.42 12.75
C THR A 109 7.64 -49.54 11.86
N VAL A 110 8.79 -50.11 12.23
CA VAL A 110 9.39 -51.32 11.65
C VAL A 110 8.76 -52.53 12.31
#